data_AF-A0A7W1IRQ9-F1
#
_entry.id   AF-A0A7W1IRQ9-F1
#
_cell.length_a   1.000
_cell.length_b   1.000
_cell.length_c   1.000
_cell.angle_alpha   90.00
_cell.angle_beta   90.00
_cell.angle_gamma   90.00
#
_symmetry.space_group_name_H-M   'P 1'
#
loop_
_entity.id
_entity.type
_entity.pdbx_description
1 polymer ?
#
loop_
_entity_poly.entity_id
_entity_poly.type
_entity_poly.pdbx_seq_one_letter_code
_entity_poly.pdbx_strand_id
1 'polypeptide(L)'
;MVAPDLAAVIAGIDELNAMCRELRAGYLHLHPDAPATAREREMVELAISLWRQHGRDLRPGLGHLPRSLRQRLDAAMGDPSH
;
A
#
# COMPACT_ATOMS: atom_id res chain seq x y z
N MET A 1 -31.35 -18.08 -15.20
CA MET A 1 -30.20 -17.70 -14.35
C MET A 1 -29.55 -16.49 -15.00
N VAL A 2 -29.77 -15.29 -14.45
CA VAL A 2 -29.25 -14.04 -15.04
C VAL A 2 -27.79 -13.94 -14.63
N ALA A 3 -26.88 -13.83 -15.59
CA ALA A 3 -25.47 -13.60 -15.30
C ALA A 3 -25.36 -12.24 -14.57
N PRO A 4 -24.68 -12.17 -13.41
CA PRO A 4 -24.49 -10.91 -12.74
C PRO A 4 -23.77 -9.95 -13.68
N ASP A 5 -24.22 -8.70 -13.71
CA ASP A 5 -23.55 -7.65 -14.46
C ASP A 5 -22.10 -7.55 -13.96
N LEU A 6 -21.15 -7.75 -14.88
CA LEU A 6 -19.73 -7.73 -14.57
C LEU A 6 -19.31 -6.41 -13.91
N ALA A 7 -19.94 -5.30 -14.29
CA ALA A 7 -19.68 -4.00 -13.68
C ALA A 7 -20.09 -3.97 -12.20
N ALA A 8 -21.26 -4.53 -11.86
CA ALA A 8 -21.72 -4.64 -10.49
C ALA A 8 -20.81 -5.55 -9.63
N VAL A 9 -20.29 -6.64 -10.22
CA VAL A 9 -19.32 -7.52 -9.54
C VAL A 9 -18.01 -6.78 -9.27
N ILE A 10 -17.49 -6.04 -10.25
CA ILE A 10 -16.27 -5.24 -10.10
C ILE A 10 -16.45 -4.19 -8.99
N ALA A 11 -17.57 -3.46 -8.99
CA ALA A 11 -17.85 -2.47 -7.97
C ALA A 11 -17.89 -3.08 -6.55
N GLY A 12 -18.52 -4.25 -6.39
CA GLY A 12 -18.56 -4.95 -5.10
C GLY A 12 -17.17 -5.43 -4.65
N ILE A 13 -16.31 -5.87 -5.57
CA ILE A 13 -14.93 -6.23 -5.27
C ILE A 13 -14.13 -5.00 -4.81
N ASP A 14 -14.31 -3.86 -5.48
CA ASP A 14 -13.64 -2.62 -5.12
C ASP A 14 -14.05 -2.12 -3.73
N GLU A 15 -15.34 -2.20 -3.39
CA GLU A 15 -15.86 -1.88 -2.07
C GLU A 15 -15.29 -2.81 -0.98
N LEU A 16 -15.27 -4.12 -1.24
CA LEU A 16 -14.66 -5.09 -0.32
C LEU A 16 -13.16 -4.82 -0.12
N ASN A 17 -12.45 -4.49 -1.20
CA ASN A 17 -11.04 -4.13 -1.13
C ASN A 17 -10.81 -2.82 -0.36
N ALA A 18 -11.75 -1.88 -0.39
CA ALA A 18 -11.69 -0.67 0.42
C ALA A 18 -11.88 -0.99 1.91
N MET A 19 -12.90 -1.77 2.26
CA MET A 19 -13.13 -2.21 3.65
C MET A 19 -11.95 -3.01 4.22
N CYS A 20 -11.39 -3.93 3.44
CA CYS A 20 -10.20 -4.69 3.84
C CYS A 20 -8.99 -3.78 4.11
N ARG A 21 -8.82 -2.72 3.32
CA ARG A 21 -7.75 -1.73 3.54
C ARG A 21 -7.97 -0.93 4.82
N GLU A 22 -9.20 -0.51 5.11
CA GLU A 22 -9.54 0.19 6.35
C GLU A 22 -9.30 -0.69 7.59
N LEU A 23 -9.77 -1.95 7.55
CA LEU A 23 -9.54 -2.91 8.62
C LEU A 23 -8.05 -3.16 8.85
N ARG A 24 -7.27 -3.32 7.77
CA ARG A 24 -5.81 -3.49 7.84
C ARG A 24 -5.14 -2.25 8.44
N ALA A 25 -5.54 -1.05 8.02
CA ALA A 25 -5.01 0.20 8.57
C ALA A 25 -5.32 0.36 10.06
N GLY A 26 -6.55 0.06 10.48
CA GLY A 26 -6.94 0.05 11.89
C GLY A 26 -6.15 -0.98 12.71
N TYR A 27 -5.96 -2.18 12.16
CA TYR A 27 -5.13 -3.21 12.79
C TYR A 27 -3.68 -2.76 12.95
N LEU A 28 -3.08 -2.15 11.92
CA LEU A 28 -1.70 -1.64 11.97
C LEU A 28 -1.54 -0.45 12.90
N HIS A 29 -2.60 0.33 13.14
CA HIS A 29 -2.59 1.38 14.15
C HIS A 29 -2.37 0.79 15.55
N LEU A 30 -3.01 -0.35 15.85
CA LEU A 30 -2.87 -1.07 17.12
C LEU A 30 -1.61 -1.94 17.17
N HIS A 31 -1.16 -2.45 16.02
CA HIS A 31 -0.03 -3.37 15.89
C HIS A 31 0.95 -2.89 14.79
N PRO A 32 1.73 -1.82 15.04
CA PRO A 32 2.59 -1.20 14.03
C PRO A 32 3.71 -2.12 13.51
N ASP A 33 4.08 -3.12 14.31
CA ASP A 33 5.15 -4.08 14.02
C ASP A 33 4.63 -5.40 13.40
N ALA A 34 3.34 -5.45 13.05
CA ALA A 34 2.79 -6.60 12.36
C ALA A 34 3.53 -6.88 11.04
N PRO A 35 3.63 -8.15 10.63
CA PRO A 35 4.34 -8.51 9.42
C PRO A 35 3.68 -7.86 8.19
N ALA A 36 4.53 -7.41 7.28
CA ALA A 36 4.10 -6.87 6.00
C ALA A 36 3.65 -7.98 5.05
N THR A 37 2.52 -7.77 4.38
CA THR A 37 2.02 -8.63 3.31
C THR A 37 2.89 -8.52 2.06
N ALA A 38 2.77 -9.48 1.14
CA ALA A 38 3.48 -9.43 -0.14
C ALA A 38 3.11 -8.16 -0.93
N ARG A 39 1.81 -7.82 -0.96
CA ARG A 39 1.30 -6.63 -1.65
C ARG A 39 1.88 -5.33 -1.10
N GLU A 40 1.96 -5.20 0.23
CA GLU A 40 2.55 -4.02 0.89
C GLU A 40 4.04 -3.88 0.52
N ARG A 41 4.77 -5.00 0.40
CA ARG A 41 6.18 -4.99 -0.05
C ARG A 41 6.30 -4.53 -1.50
N GLU A 42 5.49 -5.09 -2.41
CA GLU A 42 5.46 -4.69 -3.83
C GLU A 42 5.18 -3.19 -3.99
N MET A 43 4.22 -2.65 -3.23
CA MET A 43 3.89 -1.22 -3.27
C MET A 43 5.08 -0.34 -2.85
N VAL A 44 5.86 -0.77 -1.86
CA VAL A 44 7.08 -0.05 -1.44
C VAL A 44 8.15 -0.11 -2.52
N GLU A 45 8.39 -1.28 -3.14
CA GLU A 45 9.36 -1.36 -4.24
C GLU A 45 8.99 -0.44 -5.40
N LEU A 46 7.70 -0.41 -5.76
CA LEU A 46 7.19 0.48 -6.81
C LEU A 46 7.40 1.94 -6.43
N ALA A 47 7.09 2.32 -5.19
CA ALA A 47 7.26 3.68 -4.70
C ALA A 47 8.74 4.12 -4.72
N ILE A 48 9.65 3.27 -4.28
CA ILE A 48 11.10 3.52 -4.35
C ILE A 48 11.54 3.67 -5.82
N SER A 49 11.06 2.80 -6.70
CA SER A 49 11.41 2.82 -8.13
C SER A 49 10.93 4.11 -8.81
N LEU A 50 9.69 4.52 -8.55
CA LEU A 50 9.12 5.76 -9.08
C LEU A 50 9.80 7.01 -8.52
N TRP A 51 10.20 6.99 -7.24
CA TRP A 51 10.99 8.07 -6.68
C TRP A 51 12.36 8.17 -7.36
N ARG A 52 13.08 7.06 -7.54
CA ARG A 52 14.39 7.06 -8.22
C ARG A 52 14.31 7.51 -9.68
N GLN A 53 13.26 7.10 -10.40
CA GLN A 53 13.12 7.41 -11.83
C GLN A 53 12.57 8.81 -12.11
N HIS A 54 11.70 9.32 -11.23
CA HIS A 54 10.90 10.50 -11.51
C HIS A 54 10.88 11.54 -10.40
N GLY A 55 11.56 11.31 -9.27
CA GLY A 55 11.51 12.17 -8.09
C GLY A 55 10.12 12.25 -7.44
N ARG A 56 9.20 11.34 -7.78
CA ARG A 56 7.82 11.33 -7.28
C ARG A 56 7.77 10.76 -5.86
N ASP A 57 7.39 11.59 -4.90
CA ASP A 57 7.16 11.15 -3.52
C ASP A 57 5.75 10.56 -3.36
N LEU A 58 5.68 9.25 -3.07
CA LEU A 58 4.43 8.52 -2.83
C LEU A 58 4.20 8.19 -1.34
N ARG A 59 5.10 8.62 -0.44
CA ARG A 59 4.94 8.41 1.02
C ARG A 59 3.59 8.90 1.56
N PRO A 60 3.02 10.04 1.12
CA PRO A 60 1.72 10.50 1.63
C PRO A 60 0.58 9.48 1.42
N GLY A 61 0.61 8.73 0.31
CA GLY A 61 -0.38 7.69 0.01
C GLY A 61 -0.15 6.36 0.72
N LEU A 62 0.99 6.20 1.39
CA LEU A 62 1.46 4.95 1.98
C LEU A 62 1.52 5.00 3.53
N GLY A 63 0.82 5.96 4.15
CA GLY A 63 0.79 6.11 5.60
C GLY A 63 0.21 4.91 6.37
N HIS A 64 -0.54 4.05 5.68
CA HIS A 64 -1.17 2.84 6.20
C HIS A 64 -0.25 1.61 6.21
N LEU A 65 1.03 1.75 5.83
CA LEU A 65 1.98 0.64 5.82
C LEU A 65 2.53 0.31 7.22
N PRO A 66 2.94 -0.96 7.45
CA PRO A 66 3.66 -1.37 8.65
C PRO A 66 4.92 -0.52 8.89
N ARG A 67 5.31 -0.36 10.16
CA ARG A 67 6.45 0.49 10.55
C ARG A 67 7.75 0.13 9.83
N SER A 68 8.03 -1.17 9.72
CA SER A 68 9.23 -1.68 9.05
C SER A 68 9.33 -1.25 7.59
N LEU A 69 8.21 -1.24 6.87
CA LEU A 69 8.14 -0.81 5.49
C LEU A 69 8.25 0.71 5.33
N ARG A 70 7.64 1.48 6.23
CA ARG A 70 7.82 2.95 6.24
C ARG A 70 9.27 3.33 6.47
N GLN A 71 9.93 2.71 7.45
CA GLN A 71 11.36 2.92 7.70
C GLN A 71 12.23 2.59 6.49
N ARG A 72 11.90 1.53 5.77
CA ARG A 72 12.61 1.15 4.54
C ARG A 72 12.41 2.17 3.41
N LEU A 73 11.19 2.66 3.24
CA LEU A 73 10.87 3.70 2.26
C LEU A 73 11.59 5.01 2.58
N ASP A 74 11.56 5.43 3.84
CA ASP A 74 12.26 6.64 4.31
C ASP A 74 13.77 6.52 4.15
N ALA A 75 14.36 5.36 4.48
CA ALA A 75 15.79 5.10 4.27
C ALA A 75 16.16 5.17 2.78
N ALA A 76 15.35 4.57 1.91
CA ALA A 76 15.60 4.57 0.47
C ALA A 76 15.50 5.98 -0.14
N MET A 77 14.61 6.83 0.39
CA MET A 77 14.39 8.20 -0.10
C MET A 77 15.26 9.26 0.58
N GLY A 78 15.81 8.95 1.76
CA GLY A 78 16.69 9.82 2.53
C GLY A 78 18.17 9.62 2.25
N ASP A 79 18.55 8.61 1.47
CA ASP A 79 19.92 8.40 1.01
C ASP A 79 20.16 9.17 -0.32
N PRO A 80 20.93 10.27 -0.31
CA PRO A 80 21.21 11.05 -1.50
C PRO A 80 22.28 10.40 -2.41
N SER A 81 22.67 9.15 -2.15
CA SER A 81 23.69 8.45 -2.94
C SER A 81 23.14 7.91 -4.27
N HIS A 82 22.55 8.76 -5.12
CA HIS A 82 22.40 8.60 -6.57
C HIS A 82 22.23 9.96 -7.25
#